data_AF-A0A7C4MNS4-F1
#
_entry.id   AF-A0A7C4MNS4-F1
#
_cell.length_a   1.000
_cell.length_b   1.000
_cell.length_c   1.000
_cell.angle_alpha   90.00
_cell.angle_beta   90.00
_cell.angle_gamma   90.00
#
_symmetry.space_group_name_H-M   'P 1'
#
loop_
_entity.id
_entity.type
_entity.pdbx_description
1 polymer ?
#
loop_
_entity_poly.entity_id
_entity_poly.type
_entity_poly.pdbx_seq_one_letter_code
_entity_poly.pdbx_strand_id
1 'polypeptide(L)' 'MEIEYDKLKKIAAGVRTELAIKGEIDIAKGKIRKKPRDKEKENLLFTMAMNRMTRFKPRREGDKIILPYFYR' A
#
# COMPACT_ATOMS: atom_id res chain seq x y z
N MET A 1 -5.62 17.26 34.33
CA MET A 1 -6.27 17.24 33.01
C MET A 1 -6.28 15.79 32.57
N GLU A 2 -7.40 15.09 32.76
CA GLU A 2 -7.52 13.70 32.30
C GLU A 2 -7.81 13.72 30.80
N ILE A 3 -6.77 13.42 30.02
CA ILE A 3 -6.91 13.29 28.57
C ILE A 3 -7.33 11.85 28.30
N GLU A 4 -8.55 11.71 27.82
CA GLU A 4 -9.12 10.43 27.39
C GLU A 4 -8.25 9.80 26.29
N TYR A 5 -8.05 8.48 26.35
CA TYR A 5 -7.14 7.74 25.47
C TYR A 5 -7.38 8.02 23.97
N ASP A 6 -8.64 8.18 23.58
CA ASP A 6 -9.00 8.47 22.19
C ASP A 6 -8.54 9.85 21.72
N LYS A 7 -8.46 10.84 22.62
CA LYS A 7 -7.88 12.15 22.31
C LYS A 7 -6.38 12.05 22.12
N LEU A 8 -5.67 11.31 22.99
CA LEU A 8 -4.24 11.05 22.82
C LEU A 8 -3.93 10.35 21.50
N LYS A 9 -4.76 9.38 21.10
CA LYS A 9 -4.63 8.67 19.83
C LYS A 9 -4.74 9.60 18.62
N LYS A 10 -5.69 10.54 18.64
CA LYS A 10 -5.85 11.55 17.57
C LYS A 10 -4.66 12.50 17.49
N ILE A 11 -4.19 13.00 18.63
CA ILE A 11 -3.01 13.88 18.69
C ILE A 11 -1.77 13.15 18.16
N ALA A 12 -1.54 11.91 18.59
CA ALA A 12 -0.40 11.11 18.12
C ALA A 12 -0.47 10.76 16.63
N ALA A 13 -1.67 10.71 16.03
CA ALA A 13 -1.82 10.55 14.59
C ALA A 13 -1.43 11.83 13.84
N GLY A 14 -1.89 12.99 14.31
CA GLY A 14 -1.54 14.31 13.75
C GLY A 14 -0.03 14.60 13.78
N VAL A 15 0.61 14.36 14.93
CA VAL A 15 2.06 14.53 15.08
C VAL A 15 2.83 13.63 14.11
N ARG A 16 2.41 12.36 13.95
CA ARG A 16 3.05 11.46 12.98
C ARG A 16 2.92 11.93 11.55
N THR A 17 1.77 12.48 11.15
CA THR A 17 1.61 13.02 9.80
C THR A 17 2.49 14.25 9.57
N GLU A 18 2.60 15.14 10.55
CA GLU A 18 3.46 16.33 10.46
C GLU A 18 4.93 15.97 10.34
N LEU A 19 5.42 15.05 11.18
CA LEU A 19 6.80 14.57 11.12
C LEU A 19 7.13 13.88 9.79
N ALA A 20 6.14 13.24 9.16
CA ALA A 20 6.31 12.63 7.86
C ALA A 20 6.33 13.63 6.71
N ILE A 21 5.49 14.67 6.78
CA ILE A 21 5.52 15.80 5.83
C ILE A 21 6.88 16.52 5.90
N LYS A 22 7.44 16.68 7.10
CA LYS A 22 8.77 17.26 7.31
C LYS A 22 9.92 16.33 6.88
N GLY A 23 9.65 15.07 6.54
CA GLY A 23 10.65 14.08 6.15
C GLY A 23 11.50 13.54 7.30
N GLU A 24 11.17 13.87 8.55
CA GLU A 24 11.90 13.40 9.75
C GLU A 24 11.60 11.92 10.03
N ILE A 25 10.39 11.46 9.67
CA ILE A 25 10.02 10.05 9.71
C ILE A 25 9.49 9.60 8.35
N ASP A 26 9.93 8.43 7.91
CA ASP A 26 9.40 7.80 6.71
C ASP A 26 8.38 6.73 7.12
N ILE A 27 7.09 7.08 6.99
CA ILE A 27 5.96 6.18 7.32
C ILE A 27 5.95 4.94 6.41
N ALA A 28 6.50 5.04 5.19
CA ALA A 28 6.53 3.95 4.22
C ALA A 28 7.71 2.99 4.43
N LYS A 29 8.79 3.43 5.09
CA LYS A 29 10.02 2.65 5.35
C LYS A 29 9.76 1.31 6.06
N GLY A 30 8.69 1.21 6.84
CA GLY A 30 8.27 -0.01 7.54
C GLY A 30 7.16 -0.82 6.85
N LYS A 31 6.50 -0.26 5.82
CA LYS A 31 5.39 -0.91 5.09
C LYS A 31 5.85 -1.68 3.86
N ILE A 32 7.00 -1.30 3.30
CA ILE A 32 7.57 -1.98 2.14
C ILE A 32 8.42 -3.16 2.63
N ARG A 33 8.08 -4.36 2.17
CA ARG A 33 8.82 -5.58 2.51
C ARG A 33 10.20 -5.50 1.85
N LYS A 34 11.24 -5.30 2.66
CA LYS A 34 12.64 -5.19 2.18
C LYS A 34 13.31 -6.54 1.91
N LYS A 35 12.82 -7.61 2.54
CA LYS A 35 13.41 -8.95 2.36
C LYS A 35 12.95 -9.56 1.02
N PRO A 36 13.88 -10.11 0.22
CA PRO A 36 13.52 -10.85 -0.98
C PRO A 36 12.62 -12.03 -0.60
N ARG A 37 11.70 -12.37 -1.50
CA ARG A 37 10.88 -13.56 -1.34
C ARG A 37 11.72 -14.77 -1.69
N ASP A 38 11.31 -15.91 -1.16
CA ASP A 38 11.74 -17.20 -1.70
C ASP A 38 11.40 -17.27 -3.19
N LYS A 39 12.28 -17.86 -4.02
CA LYS A 39 12.10 -18.01 -5.47
C LYS A 39 10.80 -18.73 -5.79
N GLU A 40 10.42 -19.73 -5.00
CA GLU A 40 9.16 -20.47 -5.22
C GLU A 40 7.94 -19.57 -5.02
N LYS A 41 7.96 -18.74 -3.97
CA LYS A 41 6.88 -17.79 -3.67
C LYS A 41 6.81 -16.67 -4.69
N GLU A 42 7.95 -16.23 -5.21
CA GLU A 42 8.01 -15.25 -6.27
C GLU A 42 7.35 -15.78 -7.55
N ASN A 43 7.70 -17.00 -7.96
CA ASN A 43 7.10 -17.67 -9.12
C ASN A 43 5.58 -17.85 -8.95
N LEU A 44 5.13 -18.25 -7.76
CA LEU A 44 3.70 -18.37 -7.47
C LEU A 44 2.98 -17.03 -7.62
N LEU A 45 3.56 -15.95 -7.11
CA LEU A 45 2.93 -14.63 -7.20
C LEU A 45 2.93 -14.09 -8.63
N PHE A 46 3.97 -14.38 -9.40
CA PHE A 46 4.03 -14.08 -10.82
C PHE A 46 2.92 -14.80 -11.60
N THR A 47 2.78 -16.11 -11.41
CA THR A 47 1.73 -16.90 -12.06
C THR A 47 0.33 -16.41 -11.69
N MET A 48 0.09 -16.09 -10.41
CA MET A 48 -1.18 -15.48 -9.97
C MET A 48 -1.46 -14.13 -10.63
N ALA A 49 -0.45 -13.27 -10.75
CA ALA A 49 -0.58 -11.97 -11.40
C ALA A 49 -0.92 -12.13 -12.89
N MET A 50 -0.22 -13.01 -13.60
CA MET A 50 -0.49 -13.30 -15.01
C MET A 50 -1.88 -13.90 -15.21
N ASN A 51 -2.30 -14.84 -14.37
CA ASN A 51 -3.65 -15.40 -14.42
C ASN A 51 -4.76 -14.36 -14.19
N ARG A 52 -4.51 -13.35 -13.34
CA ARG A 52 -5.44 -12.23 -13.19
C ARG A 52 -5.47 -11.33 -14.41
N MET A 53 -4.31 -11.04 -15.00
CA MET A 53 -4.19 -10.22 -16.22
C MET A 53 -4.90 -10.86 -17.42
N THR A 54 -4.79 -12.19 -17.57
CA THR A 54 -5.47 -12.92 -18.64
C THR A 54 -6.98 -12.96 -18.44
N ARG A 55 -7.43 -13.20 -17.20
CA ARG A 55 -8.86 -13.27 -16.84
C ARG A 55 -9.54 -11.91 -16.88
N PHE A 56 -8.86 -10.87 -16.42
CA PHE A 56 -9.36 -9.50 -16.31
C PHE A 56 -8.47 -8.56 -17.13
N LYS A 57 -8.59 -8.68 -18.46
CA LYS A 57 -7.78 -7.90 -19.39
C LYS A 57 -7.94 -6.40 -19.12
N PRO A 58 -6.83 -5.67 -18.93
CA PRO A 58 -6.84 -4.22 -18.93
C PRO A 58 -7.52 -3.67 -20.17
N ARG A 59 -8.26 -2.58 -20.01
CA ARG A 59 -8.84 -1.84 -21.13
C ARG A 59 -8.28 -0.43 -21.13
N ARG A 60 -8.10 0.13 -22.32
CA ARG A 60 -7.69 1.51 -22.48
C ARG A 60 -8.93 2.35 -22.75
N GLU A 61 -9.11 3.41 -21.99
CA GLU A 61 -10.18 4.39 -22.18
C GLU A 61 -9.52 5.77 -22.28
N GLY A 62 -9.36 6.25 -23.51
CA GLY A 62 -8.55 7.44 -23.83
C GLY A 62 -7.11 7.30 -23.34
N ASP A 63 -6.69 8.24 -22.49
CA ASP A 63 -5.34 8.26 -21.88
C ASP A 63 -5.22 7.40 -20.61
N LYS A 64 -6.30 6.73 -20.20
CA LYS A 64 -6.32 5.93 -18.96
C LYS A 64 -6.27 4.45 -19.27
N ILE A 65 -5.55 3.71 -18.41
CA ILE A 65 -5.58 2.25 -18.37
C ILE A 65 -6.48 1.83 -17.22
N ILE A 66 -7.58 1.16 -17.53
CA ILE A 66 -8.48 0.56 -16.56
C ILE A 66 -8.00 -0.84 -16.26
N LEU A 67 -7.70 -1.07 -14.99
CA LEU A 67 -7.32 -2.37 -14.45
C LEU A 67 -8.54 -2.93 -13.69
N PRO A 68 -9.32 -3.86 -14.27
CA PRO A 68 -10.60 -4.31 -13.70
C PRO A 68 -10.46 -5.05 -12.36
N TYR A 69 -9.23 -5.35 -11.95
CA TYR A 69 -8.88 -6.09 -10.76
C TYR A 69 -8.42 -5.20 -9.58
N PHE A 70 -8.45 -3.88 -9.71
CA PHE A 70 -8.13 -2.92 -8.63
C PHE A 70 -9.37 -2.40 -7.87
N TYR A 71 -10.59 -2.55 -8.41
CA TYR A 71 -11.82 -1.99 -7.86
C TYR A 71 -12.76 -3.04 -7.25
N ARG A 72 -12.22 -3.96 -6.44
CA ARG A 72 -13.03 -4.88 -5.63
C ARG A 72 -12.98 -4.52 -4.16
#